data_AF-A0A2D8MSV5-F1
#
_entry.id   AF-A0A2D8MSV5-F1
#
_cell.length_a   1.000
_cell.length_b   1.000
_cell.length_c   1.000
_cell.angle_alpha   90.00
_cell.angle_beta   90.00
_cell.angle_gamma   90.00
#
_symmetry.space_group_name_H-M   'P 1'
#
loop_
_entity.id
_entity.type
_entity.pdbx_description
1 polymer ?
#
loop_
_entity_poly.entity_id
_entity_poly.type
_entity_poly.pdbx_seq_one_letter_code
_entity_poly.pdbx_strand_id
1 'polypeptide(L)'
;MSVNNLTPLELVTHLFSCMQIADNQIDWEEKEVWADSLTELFPDHTPDRAQEILQKAYQTILPLDNYGRKNHLIAVCKELKNHYNQQTLQNDLAPKITELIDADGMVLSAEVDLAEVIENELGIRIDISED
;
A
#
# COMPACT_ATOMS: atom_id res chain seq x y z
N MET A 1 2.89 -9.96 -14.00
CA MET A 1 3.55 -10.80 -12.99
C MET A 1 2.47 -11.28 -12.04
N SER A 2 2.53 -12.53 -11.57
CA SER A 2 1.59 -12.99 -10.54
C SER A 2 2.06 -12.50 -9.17
N VAL A 3 1.13 -12.01 -8.35
CA VAL A 3 1.41 -11.44 -7.02
C VAL A 3 2.20 -12.41 -6.12
N ASN A 4 1.99 -13.72 -6.28
CA ASN A 4 2.64 -14.79 -5.52
C ASN A 4 4.17 -14.93 -5.71
N ASN A 5 4.76 -14.16 -6.62
CA ASN A 5 6.21 -14.15 -6.86
C ASN A 5 6.90 -12.89 -6.31
N LEU A 6 6.14 -11.96 -5.72
CA LEU A 6 6.65 -10.70 -5.21
C LEU A 6 7.32 -10.90 -3.85
N THR A 7 8.42 -10.21 -3.64
CA THR A 7 9.05 -10.12 -2.32
C THR A 7 8.20 -9.29 -1.35
N PRO A 8 8.40 -9.39 -0.02
CA PRO A 8 7.63 -8.59 0.94
C PRO A 8 7.73 -7.08 0.70
N LEU A 9 8.89 -6.58 0.24
CA LEU A 9 9.06 -5.18 -0.14
C LEU A 9 8.23 -4.82 -1.37
N GLU A 10 8.20 -5.69 -2.39
CA GLU A 10 7.35 -5.50 -3.56
C GLU A 10 5.87 -5.55 -3.18
N LEU A 11 5.44 -6.49 -2.34
CA LEU A 11 4.06 -6.59 -1.87
C LEU A 11 3.62 -5.31 -1.14
N VAL A 12 4.42 -4.82 -0.21
CA VAL A 12 4.16 -3.54 0.47
C VAL A 12 4.10 -2.39 -0.55
N THR A 13 5.06 -2.32 -1.47
CA THR A 13 5.06 -1.26 -2.49
C THR A 13 3.81 -1.31 -3.37
N HIS A 14 3.36 -2.50 -3.78
CA HIS A 14 2.13 -2.66 -4.56
C HIS A 14 0.88 -2.26 -3.77
N LEU A 15 0.82 -2.55 -2.46
CA LEU A 15 -0.27 -2.10 -1.60
C LEU A 15 -0.34 -0.58 -1.53
N PHE A 16 0.78 0.08 -1.23
CA PHE A 16 0.86 1.54 -1.18
C PHE A 16 0.55 2.18 -2.54
N SER A 17 1.07 1.58 -3.63
CA SER A 17 0.78 2.06 -4.98
C SER A 17 -0.69 1.98 -5.36
N CYS A 18 -1.44 1.01 -4.82
CA CYS A 18 -2.89 0.92 -5.04
C CYS A 18 -3.64 2.04 -4.30
N MET A 19 -3.20 2.40 -3.09
CA MET A 19 -3.75 3.49 -2.30
C MET A 19 -3.48 4.84 -2.96
N GLN A 20 -2.22 5.11 -3.30
CA GLN A 20 -1.76 6.35 -3.96
C GLN A 20 -2.46 6.67 -5.27
N ILE A 21 -3.12 5.70 -5.91
CA ILE A 21 -3.83 5.89 -7.18
C ILE A 21 -5.33 5.61 -7.06
N ALA A 22 -5.85 5.54 -5.83
CA ALA A 22 -7.25 5.24 -5.56
C ALA A 22 -8.18 6.23 -6.27
N ASP A 23 -7.79 7.51 -6.27
CA ASP A 23 -8.48 8.62 -6.93
C ASP A 23 -7.99 8.88 -8.38
N ASN A 24 -6.99 8.10 -8.84
CA ASN A 24 -6.23 8.26 -10.10
C ASN A 24 -5.25 9.44 -10.14
N GLN A 25 -4.89 10.03 -9.01
CA GLN A 25 -3.77 10.95 -8.93
C GLN A 25 -2.55 10.22 -8.36
N ILE A 26 -1.42 10.91 -8.29
CA ILE A 26 -0.25 10.39 -7.58
C ILE A 26 0.41 11.59 -6.92
N ASP A 27 0.18 11.73 -5.63
CA ASP A 27 0.62 12.89 -4.89
C ASP A 27 2.07 12.75 -4.44
N TRP A 28 2.74 13.89 -4.33
CA TRP A 28 4.15 13.92 -3.92
C TRP A 28 4.28 13.62 -2.43
N GLU A 29 3.34 14.10 -1.63
CA GLU A 29 3.22 13.86 -0.18
C GLU A 29 3.14 12.37 0.13
N GLU A 30 2.21 11.66 -0.51
CA GLU A 30 2.07 10.21 -0.33
C GLU A 30 3.31 9.42 -0.77
N LYS A 31 4.03 9.90 -1.80
CA LYS A 31 5.29 9.29 -2.23
C LYS A 31 6.39 9.44 -1.20
N GLU A 32 6.47 10.59 -0.53
CA GLU A 32 7.45 10.79 0.54
C GLU A 32 7.11 9.88 1.73
N VAL A 33 5.84 9.83 2.14
CA VAL A 33 5.39 8.92 3.21
C VAL A 33 5.67 7.46 2.87
N TRP A 34 5.43 7.03 1.63
CA TRP A 34 5.80 5.69 1.16
C TRP A 34 7.30 5.43 1.27
N ALA A 35 8.14 6.39 0.89
CA ALA A 35 9.60 6.22 0.90
C ALA A 35 10.14 6.13 2.35
N ASP A 36 9.64 6.96 3.26
CA ASP A 36 9.94 6.86 4.69
C ASP A 36 9.45 5.52 5.26
N SER A 37 8.22 5.12 4.96
CA SER A 37 7.63 3.84 5.39
C SER A 37 8.47 2.65 4.94
N LEU A 38 8.96 2.64 3.69
CA LEU A 38 9.83 1.58 3.20
C LEU A 38 11.20 1.58 3.90
N THR A 39 11.73 2.76 4.25
CA THR A 39 13.00 2.87 4.97
C THR A 39 12.89 2.31 6.38
N GLU A 40 11.75 2.53 7.04
CA GLU A 40 11.47 1.98 8.36
C GLU A 40 11.22 0.46 8.32
N LEU A 41 10.41 -0.03 7.37
CA LEU A 41 10.06 -1.44 7.26
C LEU A 41 11.20 -2.31 6.70
N PHE A 42 12.02 -1.74 5.80
CA PHE A 42 13.09 -2.46 5.10
C PHE A 42 14.38 -1.62 5.08
N PRO A 43 15.07 -1.40 6.20
CA PRO A 43 16.24 -0.52 6.27
C PRO A 43 17.42 -0.96 5.38
N ASP A 44 17.49 -2.25 5.00
CA ASP A 44 18.49 -2.79 4.08
C ASP A 44 18.19 -2.51 2.59
N HIS A 45 17.07 -1.87 2.26
CA HIS A 45 16.74 -1.55 0.88
C HIS A 45 17.56 -0.36 0.36
N THR A 46 17.70 -0.25 -0.97
CA THR A 46 18.29 0.93 -1.60
C THR A 46 17.20 1.77 -2.27
N PRO A 47 17.29 3.12 -2.20
CA PRO A 47 16.26 4.00 -2.75
C PRO A 47 16.06 3.81 -4.26
N ASP A 48 17.15 3.55 -5.00
CA ASP A 48 17.10 3.20 -6.43
C ASP A 48 16.23 1.95 -6.67
N ARG A 49 16.42 0.92 -5.84
CA ARG A 49 15.66 -0.33 -5.94
C ARG A 49 14.19 -0.15 -5.57
N ALA A 50 13.90 0.62 -4.53
CA ALA A 50 12.52 0.95 -4.16
C ALA A 50 11.82 1.70 -5.31
N GLN A 51 12.50 2.67 -5.92
CA GLN A 51 11.97 3.42 -7.05
C GLN A 51 11.70 2.54 -8.28
N GLU A 52 12.60 1.60 -8.61
CA GLU A 52 12.37 0.62 -9.67
C GLU A 52 11.10 -0.21 -9.43
N ILE A 53 10.91 -0.65 -8.17
CA ILE A 53 9.78 -1.48 -7.77
C ILE A 53 8.48 -0.67 -7.83
N LEU A 54 8.50 0.58 -7.36
CA LEU A 54 7.36 1.50 -7.46
C LEU A 54 6.94 1.71 -8.91
N GLN A 55 7.90 1.96 -9.81
CA GLN A 55 7.60 2.14 -11.23
C GLN A 55 6.97 0.88 -11.84
N LYS A 56 7.44 -0.31 -11.48
CA LYS A 56 6.84 -1.58 -11.93
C LYS A 56 5.44 -1.79 -11.36
N ALA A 57 5.22 -1.39 -10.10
CA ALA A 57 3.91 -1.42 -9.49
C ALA A 57 2.92 -0.53 -10.26
N TYR A 58 3.27 0.73 -10.51
CA TYR A 58 2.43 1.62 -11.32
C TYR A 58 2.19 1.09 -12.73
N GLN A 59 3.22 0.59 -13.43
CA GLN A 59 3.04 -0.02 -14.76
C GLN A 59 2.07 -1.21 -14.75
N THR A 60 1.94 -1.89 -13.61
CA THR A 60 1.02 -3.01 -13.45
C THR A 60 -0.39 -2.54 -13.09
N ILE A 61 -0.52 -1.54 -12.22
CA ILE A 61 -1.81 -1.14 -11.61
C ILE A 61 -2.54 -0.07 -12.44
N LEU A 62 -1.82 0.90 -13.01
CA LEU A 62 -2.40 1.98 -13.84
C LEU A 62 -3.30 1.48 -14.99
N PRO A 63 -2.92 0.46 -15.78
CA PRO A 63 -3.77 -0.04 -16.87
C PRO A 63 -4.99 -0.84 -16.39
N LEU A 64 -5.08 -1.17 -15.10
CA LEU A 64 -6.24 -1.88 -14.54
C LEU A 64 -7.38 -0.90 -14.28
N ASP A 65 -8.60 -1.32 -14.58
CA ASP A 65 -9.83 -0.69 -14.11
C ASP A 65 -10.05 -0.90 -12.59
N ASN A 66 -10.98 -0.14 -12.00
CA ASN A 66 -11.23 -0.15 -10.54
C ASN A 66 -11.45 -1.57 -9.98
N TYR A 67 -12.13 -2.44 -10.72
CA TYR A 67 -12.33 -3.83 -10.33
C TYR A 67 -11.02 -4.63 -10.35
N GLY A 68 -10.21 -4.47 -11.41
CA GLY A 68 -8.88 -5.04 -11.50
C GLY A 68 -7.95 -4.59 -10.37
N ARG A 69 -7.96 -3.29 -10.04
CA ARG A 69 -7.15 -2.72 -8.95
C ARG A 69 -7.54 -3.27 -7.58
N LYS A 70 -8.84 -3.32 -7.29
CA LYS A 70 -9.36 -3.90 -6.04
C LYS A 70 -8.99 -5.39 -5.90
N ASN A 71 -9.12 -6.18 -6.97
CA ASN A 71 -8.69 -7.57 -6.98
C ASN A 71 -7.17 -7.74 -6.81
N HIS A 72 -6.38 -6.86 -7.44
CA HIS A 72 -4.93 -6.85 -7.27
C HIS A 72 -4.56 -6.55 -5.82
N LEU A 73 -5.18 -5.56 -5.19
CA LEU A 73 -5.01 -5.22 -3.79
C LEU A 73 -5.37 -6.39 -2.86
N ILE A 74 -6.50 -7.06 -3.11
CA ILE A 74 -6.92 -8.26 -2.35
C ILE A 74 -5.87 -9.37 -2.47
N ALA A 75 -5.34 -9.61 -3.67
CA ALA A 75 -4.30 -10.62 -3.87
C ALA A 75 -3.01 -10.27 -3.11
N VAL A 76 -2.61 -8.99 -3.13
CA VAL A 76 -1.45 -8.49 -2.38
C VAL A 76 -1.66 -8.68 -0.87
N CYS A 77 -2.84 -8.34 -0.35
CA CYS A 77 -3.17 -8.52 1.06
C CYS A 77 -3.08 -9.99 1.48
N LYS A 78 -3.62 -10.90 0.66
CA LYS A 78 -3.55 -12.35 0.93
C LYS A 78 -2.12 -12.85 1.00
N GLU A 79 -1.27 -12.41 0.08
CA GLU A 79 0.15 -12.79 0.10
C GLU A 79 0.89 -12.16 1.28
N LEU A 80 0.61 -10.91 1.65
CA LEU A 80 1.19 -10.27 2.84
C LEU A 80 0.92 -11.07 4.13
N LYS A 81 -0.28 -11.66 4.28
CA LYS A 81 -0.60 -12.53 5.43
C LYS A 81 0.21 -13.81 5.48
N ASN A 82 0.72 -14.29 4.34
CA ASN A 82 1.60 -15.44 4.29
C ASN A 82 3.03 -15.10 4.75
N HIS A 83 3.41 -13.82 4.67
CA HIS A 83 4.74 -13.32 5.07
C HIS A 83 4.77 -12.72 6.47
N TYR A 84 3.67 -12.14 6.93
CA TYR A 84 3.58 -11.41 8.19
C TYR A 84 2.46 -11.94 9.08
N ASN A 85 2.70 -11.93 10.39
CA ASN A 85 1.66 -12.20 11.37
C ASN A 85 0.75 -10.99 11.54
N GLN A 86 -0.49 -11.22 11.96
CA GLN A 86 -1.48 -10.17 12.19
C GLN A 86 -0.99 -9.06 13.12
N GLN A 87 -0.20 -9.39 14.16
CA GLN A 87 0.38 -8.37 15.04
C GLN A 87 1.36 -7.45 14.33
N THR A 88 2.23 -7.98 13.46
CA THR A 88 3.17 -7.16 12.67
C THR A 88 2.41 -6.29 11.69
N LEU A 89 1.41 -6.84 11.01
CA LEU A 89 0.54 -6.06 10.13
C LEU A 89 -0.18 -4.94 10.89
N GLN A 90 -0.66 -5.20 12.11
CA GLN A 90 -1.34 -4.20 12.92
C GLN A 90 -0.42 -3.11 13.48
N ASN A 91 0.79 -3.47 13.92
CA ASN A 91 1.69 -2.52 14.60
C ASN A 91 2.60 -1.77 13.65
N ASP A 92 3.02 -2.40 12.55
CA ASP A 92 4.01 -1.84 11.63
C ASP A 92 3.36 -1.32 10.33
N LEU A 93 2.39 -2.05 9.76
CA LEU A 93 1.79 -1.69 8.47
C LEU A 93 0.58 -0.76 8.61
N ALA A 94 -0.34 -1.05 9.53
CA ALA A 94 -1.56 -0.25 9.72
C ALA A 94 -1.29 1.24 9.94
N PRO A 95 -0.38 1.67 10.85
CA PRO A 95 -0.12 3.11 11.04
C PRO A 95 0.46 3.75 9.77
N LYS A 96 1.29 3.04 9.02
CA LYS A 96 1.88 3.56 7.76
C LYS A 96 0.83 3.77 6.68
N ILE A 97 -0.23 2.96 6.65
CA ILE A 97 -1.36 3.18 5.74
C ILE A 97 -2.17 4.40 6.19
N THR A 98 -2.41 4.57 7.49
CA THR A 98 -3.04 5.80 8.00
C THR A 98 -2.23 7.04 7.62
N GLU A 99 -0.91 7.02 7.86
CA GLU A 99 -0.01 8.12 7.51
C GLU A 99 -0.03 8.43 6.01
N LEU A 100 -0.19 7.40 5.17
CA LEU A 100 -0.28 7.58 3.71
C LEU A 100 -1.56 8.30 3.30
N ILE A 101 -2.71 7.89 3.84
CA ILE A 101 -4.03 8.47 3.51
C ILE A 101 -4.14 9.92 4.00
N ASP A 102 -3.48 10.25 5.12
CA ASP A 102 -3.48 11.61 5.67
C ASP A 102 -2.31 12.47 5.16
N ALA A 103 -1.50 11.95 4.23
CA ALA A 103 -0.22 12.55 3.86
C ALA A 103 -0.36 13.97 3.28
N ASP A 104 -1.40 14.21 2.50
CA ASP A 104 -1.73 15.50 1.89
C ASP A 104 -2.75 16.31 2.72
N GLY A 105 -3.14 15.79 3.90
CA GLY A 105 -4.17 16.33 4.78
C GLY A 105 -5.60 16.22 4.22
N MET A 106 -5.85 15.37 3.22
CA MET A 106 -7.15 15.15 2.61
C MET A 106 -7.50 13.66 2.53
N VAL A 107 -8.39 13.21 3.42
CA VAL A 107 -8.91 11.84 3.35
C VAL A 107 -10.02 11.74 2.30
N LEU A 108 -9.75 11.04 1.19
CA LEU A 108 -10.72 10.81 0.11
C LEU A 108 -11.52 9.52 0.32
N SER A 109 -12.78 9.51 -0.13
CA SER A 109 -13.64 8.33 -0.02
C SER A 109 -13.13 7.11 -0.79
N ALA A 110 -12.35 7.33 -1.86
CA ALA A 110 -11.72 6.25 -2.61
C ALA A 110 -10.63 5.53 -1.81
N GLU A 111 -9.87 6.28 -1.01
CA GLU A 111 -8.82 5.73 -0.14
C GLU A 111 -9.44 4.99 1.03
N VAL A 112 -10.51 5.54 1.62
CA VAL A 112 -11.27 4.89 2.69
C VAL A 112 -11.85 3.54 2.21
N ASP A 113 -12.44 3.45 1.00
CA ASP A 113 -12.95 2.17 0.47
C ASP A 113 -11.82 1.12 0.33
N LEU A 114 -10.63 1.54 -0.12
CA LEU A 114 -9.48 0.64 -0.22
C LEU A 114 -8.91 0.28 1.15
N ALA A 115 -8.88 1.21 2.11
CA ALA A 115 -8.48 0.95 3.48
C ALA A 115 -9.40 -0.09 4.14
N GLU A 116 -10.72 0.04 3.99
CA GLU A 116 -11.68 -0.95 4.48
C GLU A 116 -11.43 -2.33 3.86
N VAL A 117 -11.08 -2.40 2.58
CA VAL A 117 -10.70 -3.66 1.92
C VAL A 117 -9.44 -4.26 2.56
N ILE A 118 -8.44 -3.44 2.82
CA ILE A 118 -7.19 -3.87 3.47
C ILE A 118 -7.47 -4.37 4.90
N GLU A 119 -8.26 -3.64 5.68
CA GLU A 119 -8.67 -4.04 7.03
C GLU A 119 -9.35 -5.40 7.03
N ASN A 120 -10.33 -5.60 6.14
CA ASN A 120 -11.06 -6.85 6.01
C ASN A 120 -10.18 -8.03 5.59
N GLU A 121 -9.31 -7.82 4.59
CA GLU A 121 -8.47 -8.90 4.07
C GLU A 121 -7.34 -9.24 5.05
N LEU A 122 -6.63 -8.25 5.58
CA LEU A 122 -5.51 -8.44 6.52
C LEU A 122 -5.97 -8.77 7.94
N GLY A 123 -7.21 -8.41 8.31
CA GLY A 123 -7.72 -8.52 9.67
C GLY A 123 -7.06 -7.52 10.62
N ILE A 124 -6.74 -6.33 10.15
CA ILE A 124 -6.15 -5.23 10.94
C ILE A 124 -7.15 -4.08 11.04
N ARG A 125 -6.85 -3.12 11.91
CA ARG A 125 -7.57 -1.86 12.04
C ARG A 125 -6.70 -0.70 11.60
N ILE A 126 -7.20 0.09 10.65
CA ILE A 126 -6.57 1.33 10.16
C ILE A 126 -7.36 2.48 10.80
N ASP A 127 -6.67 3.30 11.59
CA ASP A 127 -7.31 4.41 12.30
C ASP A 127 -7.21 5.65 11.42
N ILE A 128 -8.27 5.96 10.68
CA ILE A 128 -8.34 7.16 9.83
C ILE A 128 -9.00 8.25 10.67
N SER A 129 -8.26 9.31 10.96
CA SER A 129 -8.77 10.42 11.75
C SER A 129 -9.63 11.33 10.87
N GLU A 130 -10.95 11.24 11.01
CA GLU A 130 -11.89 12.24 10.47
C GLU A 130 -11.90 13.45 11.43
N ASP A 131 -10.99 14.42 11.28
CA ASP A 131 -11.11 15.73 11.97
C ASP A 131 -11.93 16.73 11.12
#